data_AF-A0A7X5N4I8-F1
#
_entry.id   AF-A0A7X5N4I8-F1
#
_cell.length_a   1.000
_cell.length_b   1.000
_cell.length_c   1.000
_cell.angle_alpha   90.00
_cell.angle_beta   90.00
_cell.angle_gamma   90.00
#
_symmetry.space_group_name_H-M   'P 1'
#
loop_
_entity.id
_entity.type
_entity.pdbx_description
1 polymer ?
#
loop_
_entity_poly.entity_id
_entity_poly.type
_entity_poly.pdbx_seq_one_letter_code
_entity_poly.pdbx_strand_id
1 'polypeptide(L)'
;VHWDLQDPATDAGLLNEGDITTLVNFNGQRFWGSRTCAEDNMFAFETATRTAQVLADTIAEGVAFYVDKPMHPSLVKDVIETINAMFRDMKASGYLIDAT
;
A
#
# COMPACT_ATOMS: atom_id res chain seq x y z
N VAL A 1 -22.05 -4.12 17.32
CA VAL A 1 -21.92 -3.04 16.33
C VAL A 1 -23.11 -3.14 15.41
N HIS A 2 -24.01 -2.16 15.48
CA HIS A 2 -25.10 -2.04 14.52
C HIS A 2 -24.57 -1.50 13.18
N TRP A 3 -25.10 -2.01 12.07
CA TRP A 3 -24.72 -1.62 10.71
C TRP A 3 -25.95 -1.71 9.81
N ASP A 4 -26.10 -0.70 8.95
CA ASP A 4 -27.08 -0.60 7.89
C ASP A 4 -26.36 -0.01 6.66
N LEU A 5 -26.73 -0.46 5.46
CA LEU A 5 -26.16 0.03 4.21
C LEU A 5 -26.72 1.41 3.83
N GLN A 6 -27.96 1.71 4.22
CA GLN A 6 -28.65 2.94 3.81
C GLN A 6 -28.52 4.06 4.85
N ASP A 7 -28.17 3.72 6.10
CA ASP A 7 -28.01 4.68 7.18
C ASP A 7 -26.52 4.84 7.57
N PRO A 8 -25.92 6.03 7.34
CA PRO A 8 -24.57 6.31 7.80
C PRO A 8 -24.48 6.49 9.32
N ALA A 9 -25.57 6.78 10.02
CA ALA A 9 -25.62 7.02 11.46
C ALA A 9 -25.64 5.70 12.28
N THR A 10 -24.78 4.75 11.91
CA THR A 10 -24.65 3.46 12.57
C THR A 10 -23.38 3.40 13.43
N ASP A 11 -23.34 2.50 14.42
CA ASP A 11 -22.12 2.30 15.23
C ASP A 11 -20.90 2.01 14.35
N ALA A 12 -21.09 1.21 13.29
CA ALA A 12 -20.04 0.89 12.34
C ALA A 12 -19.58 2.11 11.54
N GLY A 13 -20.50 3.00 11.15
CA GLY A 13 -20.21 4.26 10.46
C GLY A 13 -19.39 5.21 11.35
N LEU A 14 -19.87 5.46 12.58
CA LEU A 14 -19.17 6.31 13.54
C LEU A 14 -17.75 5.81 13.84
N LEU A 15 -17.57 4.51 14.01
CA LEU A 15 -16.25 3.92 14.26
C LEU A 15 -15.33 4.04 13.04
N ASN A 16 -15.88 3.87 11.83
CA ASN A 16 -15.10 4.00 10.60
C ASN A 16 -14.61 5.44 10.36
N GLU A 17 -15.44 6.44 10.70
CA GLU A 17 -15.06 7.85 10.66
C GLU A 17 -13.92 8.17 11.64
N GLY A 18 -13.81 7.41 12.74
CA GLY A 18 -12.68 7.44 13.66
C GLY A 18 -11.54 6.50 13.29
N ASP A 19 -11.46 6.06 12.03
CA ASP A 19 -10.43 5.17 11.48
C ASP A 19 -10.35 3.79 12.15
N ILE A 20 -11.47 3.31 12.70
CA ILE A 20 -11.59 1.98 13.31
C ILE A 20 -12.36 1.04 12.38
N THR A 21 -11.68 0.01 11.89
CA THR A 21 -12.31 -1.07 11.13
C THR A 21 -13.17 -1.96 12.04
N THR A 22 -14.41 -2.23 11.61
CA THR A 22 -15.37 -3.03 12.37
C THR A 22 -15.72 -4.33 11.66
N LEU A 23 -16.22 -5.32 12.41
CA LEU A 23 -16.81 -6.53 11.84
C LEU A 23 -18.32 -6.35 11.74
N VAL A 24 -18.86 -6.46 10.52
CA VAL A 24 -20.31 -6.35 10.25
C VAL A 24 -20.84 -7.68 9.72
N ASN A 25 -22.14 -7.93 9.90
CA ASN A 25 -22.80 -9.10 9.34
C ASN A 25 -23.70 -8.69 8.18
N PHE A 26 -23.15 -8.75 6.97
CA PHE A 26 -23.86 -8.46 5.73
C PHE A 26 -23.48 -9.49 4.67
N ASN A 27 -24.40 -10.39 4.34
CA ASN A 27 -24.12 -11.56 3.50
C ASN A 27 -22.90 -12.35 4.02
N GLY A 28 -22.87 -12.57 5.35
CA GLY A 28 -21.75 -13.14 6.10
C GLY A 28 -20.96 -12.10 6.90
N GLN A 29 -20.04 -12.58 7.74
CA GLN A 29 -19.13 -11.72 8.49
C GLN A 29 -18.11 -11.08 7.54
N ARG A 30 -17.98 -9.75 7.59
CA ARG A 30 -17.07 -8.98 6.74
C ARG A 30 -16.41 -7.86 7.52
N PHE A 31 -15.20 -7.50 7.14
CA PHE A 31 -14.57 -6.26 7.58
C PHE A 31 -15.27 -5.07 6.91
N TRP A 32 -15.51 -4.03 7.70
CA TRP A 32 -16.09 -2.77 7.27
C TRP A 32 -15.13 -1.64 7.66
N GLY A 33 -14.42 -1.14 6.65
CA GLY A 33 -13.30 -0.21 6.80
C GLY A 33 -12.01 -0.73 6.18
N SER A 34 -11.20 0.22 5.73
CA SER A 34 -9.86 -0.01 5.19
C SER A 34 -8.93 1.16 5.51
N ARG A 35 -9.28 1.98 6.50
CA ARG A 35 -8.50 3.12 6.92
C ARG A 35 -7.46 2.74 7.96
N THR A 36 -6.36 3.47 7.99
CA THR A 36 -5.30 3.38 8.99
C THR A 36 -5.45 4.52 9.99
N CYS A 37 -4.84 4.40 11.17
CA CYS A 37 -4.73 5.49 12.14
C CYS A 37 -3.60 6.49 11.77
N ALA A 38 -3.29 6.66 10.49
CA ALA A 38 -2.23 7.54 10.03
C ALA A 38 -2.66 9.01 10.10
N GLU A 39 -1.77 9.89 10.57
CA GLU A 39 -1.98 11.34 10.54
C GLU A 39 -1.80 11.92 9.12
N ASP A 40 -1.06 11.21 8.26
CA ASP A 40 -0.82 11.60 6.87
C ASP A 40 -1.93 11.07 5.95
N ASN A 41 -2.66 12.00 5.32
CA ASN A 41 -3.72 11.71 4.37
C ASN A 41 -3.25 10.87 3.15
N MET A 42 -1.96 10.88 2.80
CA MET A 42 -1.44 10.04 1.70
C MET A 42 -1.50 8.53 2.02
N PHE A 43 -1.47 8.17 3.31
CA PHE A 43 -1.46 6.80 3.79
C PHE A 43 -2.71 6.43 4.60
N ALA A 44 -3.78 7.23 4.47
CA ALA A 44 -5.04 7.04 5.17
C ALA A 44 -5.69 5.67 4.88
N PHE A 45 -5.38 5.03 3.75
CA PHE A 45 -5.86 3.69 3.41
C PHE A 45 -4.78 2.62 3.61
N GLU A 46 -5.21 1.45 4.09
CA GLU A 46 -4.34 0.29 4.33
C GLU A 46 -3.67 -0.16 3.03
N THR A 47 -4.39 -0.11 1.91
CA THR A 47 -3.85 -0.51 0.60
C THR A 47 -2.65 0.35 0.19
N ALA A 48 -2.74 1.67 0.33
CA ALA A 48 -1.63 2.58 0.02
C ALA A 48 -0.42 2.31 0.94
N THR A 49 -0.66 2.17 2.24
CA THR A 49 0.39 1.88 3.23
C THR A 49 1.07 0.54 2.95
N ARG A 50 0.27 -0.51 2.68
CA ARG A 50 0.79 -1.86 2.46
C ARG A 50 1.53 -1.97 1.13
N THR A 51 1.03 -1.32 0.08
CA THR A 51 1.75 -1.24 -1.20
C THR A 51 3.09 -0.54 -1.02
N ALA A 52 3.17 0.56 -0.28
CA ALA A 52 4.45 1.25 -0.04
C ALA A 52 5.47 0.37 0.71
N GLN A 53 5.02 -0.38 1.73
CA GLN A 53 5.88 -1.34 2.44
C GLN A 53 6.41 -2.42 1.50
N VAL A 54 5.53 -3.07 0.72
CA VAL A 54 5.91 -4.11 -0.23
C VAL A 54 6.89 -3.57 -1.28
N LEU A 55 6.67 -2.36 -1.79
CA LEU A 55 7.59 -1.73 -2.73
C LEU A 55 8.96 -1.48 -2.11
N ALA A 56 9.03 -0.98 -0.87
CA ALA A 56 10.29 -0.74 -0.18
C ALA A 56 11.10 -2.04 0.01
N ASP A 57 10.45 -3.10 0.47
CA ASP A 57 11.08 -4.42 0.64
C ASP A 57 11.56 -5.00 -0.70
N THR A 58 10.72 -4.93 -1.74
CA THR A 58 11.07 -5.45 -3.07
C THR A 58 12.25 -4.68 -3.69
N ILE A 59 12.28 -3.36 -3.54
CA ILE A 59 13.41 -2.54 -4.01
C ILE A 59 14.67 -2.92 -3.25
N ALA A 60 14.60 -3.03 -1.93
CA ALA A 60 15.75 -3.39 -1.08
C ALA A 60 16.35 -4.75 -1.48
N GLU A 61 15.51 -5.76 -1.71
CA GLU A 61 15.93 -7.07 -2.20
C GLU A 61 16.58 -6.99 -3.60
N GLY A 62 15.98 -6.21 -4.52
CA GLY A 62 16.48 -6.05 -5.88
C GLY A 62 17.84 -5.33 -5.96
N VAL A 63 18.10 -4.39 -5.05
CA VAL A 63 19.36 -3.62 -5.05
C VAL A 63 20.44 -4.22 -4.13
N ALA A 64 20.14 -5.28 -3.38
CA ALA A 64 21.07 -5.93 -2.46
C ALA A 64 22.39 -6.36 -3.13
N PHE A 65 22.36 -6.73 -4.42
CA PHE A 65 23.55 -7.06 -5.20
C PHE A 65 24.54 -5.90 -5.34
N TYR A 66 24.09 -4.65 -5.22
CA TYR A 66 24.92 -3.47 -5.39
C TYR A 66 25.54 -2.96 -4.09
N VAL A 67 25.14 -3.53 -2.95
CA VAL A 67 25.65 -3.18 -1.62
C VAL A 67 27.17 -3.43 -1.54
N ASP A 68 27.88 -2.53 -0.87
CA ASP A 68 29.33 -2.55 -0.65
C ASP A 68 30.23 -2.57 -1.91
N LYS A 69 29.67 -2.25 -3.09
CA LYS A 69 30.46 -2.08 -4.31
C LYS A 69 31.09 -0.68 -4.40
N PRO A 70 32.27 -0.55 -5.04
CA PRO A 70 32.89 0.76 -5.26
C PRO A 70 31.96 1.74 -5.98
N MET A 71 31.81 2.96 -5.47
CA MET A 71 30.91 3.95 -6.04
C MET A 71 31.50 4.60 -7.29
N HIS A 72 30.82 4.44 -8.43
CA HIS A 72 31.18 5.07 -9.70
C HIS A 72 29.90 5.39 -10.50
N PRO A 73 29.93 6.38 -11.42
CA PRO A 73 28.70 6.87 -12.06
C PRO A 73 27.88 5.82 -12.82
N SER A 74 28.48 4.75 -13.34
CA SER A 74 27.73 3.66 -13.97
C SER A 74 26.97 2.80 -12.96
N LEU A 75 27.53 2.54 -11.77
CA LEU A 75 26.82 1.79 -10.72
C LEU A 75 25.51 2.47 -10.32
N VAL A 76 25.51 3.80 -10.19
CA VAL A 76 24.30 4.57 -9.89
C VAL A 76 23.26 4.42 -10.99
N LYS A 77 23.68 4.45 -12.27
CA LYS A 77 22.78 4.22 -13.41
C LYS A 77 22.21 2.81 -13.40
N ASP A 78 23.05 1.81 -13.12
CA ASP A 78 22.62 0.41 -13.07
C ASP A 78 21.55 0.20 -11.99
N VAL A 79 21.74 0.78 -10.79
CA VAL A 79 20.75 0.72 -9.70
C VAL A 79 19.42 1.34 -10.12
N ILE A 80 19.44 2.52 -10.75
CA ILE A 80 18.22 3.20 -11.21
C ILE A 80 17.52 2.35 -12.29
N GLU A 81 18.25 1.81 -13.25
CA GLU A 81 17.69 0.96 -14.31
C GLU A 81 17.10 -0.35 -13.76
N THR A 82 17.69 -0.93 -12.72
CA THR A 82 17.12 -2.10 -12.03
C THR A 82 15.78 -1.77 -11.38
N ILE A 83 15.68 -0.64 -10.68
CA ILE A 83 14.43 -0.18 -10.04
C ILE A 83 13.35 0.10 -11.10
N ASN A 84 13.71 0.80 -12.18
CA ASN A 84 12.80 1.11 -13.28
C ASN A 84 12.33 -0.17 -13.99
N ALA A 85 13.21 -1.17 -14.16
CA ALA A 85 12.83 -2.47 -14.71
C ALA A 85 11.79 -3.20 -13.85
N MET A 86 11.96 -3.19 -12.52
CA MET A 86 10.98 -3.71 -11.57
C MET A 86 9.63 -2.98 -11.69
N PHE A 87 9.63 -1.64 -11.75
CA PHE A 87 8.41 -0.86 -11.91
C PHE A 87 7.67 -1.16 -13.21
N ARG A 88 8.39 -1.34 -14.32
CA ARG A 88 7.78 -1.75 -15.60
C ARG A 88 7.11 -3.11 -15.50
N ASP A 89 7.72 -4.08 -14.82
CA ASP A 89 7.15 -5.42 -14.62
C ASP A 89 5.88 -5.39 -13.74
N MET A 90 5.93 -4.62 -12.64
CA MET A 90 4.77 -4.43 -11.76
C MET A 90 3.62 -3.69 -12.47
N LYS A 91 3.93 -2.72 -13.33
CA LYS A 91 2.95 -2.02 -14.18
C LYS A 91 2.33 -2.98 -15.20
N ALA A 92 3.14 -3.79 -15.88
CA ALA A 92 2.65 -4.80 -16.83
C ALA A 92 1.77 -5.86 -16.16
N SER A 93 2.07 -6.21 -14.90
CA SER A 93 1.29 -7.14 -14.08
C SER A 93 0.00 -6.55 -13.50
N GLY A 94 -0.23 -5.24 -13.66
CA GLY A 94 -1.42 -4.54 -13.16
C GLY A 94 -1.37 -4.21 -11.66
N TYR A 95 -0.21 -4.31 -11.01
CA TYR A 95 -0.05 -3.92 -9.60
C TYR A 95 0.09 -2.40 -9.42
N LEU A 96 0.61 -1.71 -10.44
CA LEU A 96 0.80 -0.26 -10.46
C LEU A 96 0.20 0.34 -11.74
N ILE A 97 -0.25 1.60 -11.65
CA ILE A 97 -0.88 2.29 -12.79
C ILE A 97 0.14 3.16 -13.55
N ASP A 98 1.06 3.83 -12.85
CA ASP A 98 1.99 4.75 -13.51
C ASP A 98 3.40 4.84 -12.87
N ALA A 99 4.09 3.70 -12.85
CA ALA A 99 5.51 3.64 -12.47
C ALA A 99 6.39 3.51 -13.72
N THR A 100 7.61 4.09 -13.68
CA THR A 100 8.57 4.15 -14.80
C THR A 100 9.94 3.61 -14.40
#